data_AF-B1N5T6-F1
#
_entry.id   AF-B1N5T6-F1
#
_cell.length_a   1.000
_cell.length_b   1.000
_cell.length_c   1.000
_cell.angle_alpha   90.00
_cell.angle_beta   90.00
_cell.angle_gamma   90.00
#
_symmetry.space_group_name_H-M   'P 1'
#
loop_
_entity.id
_entity.type
_entity.pdbx_description
1 polymer ?
#
loop_
_entity_poly.entity_id
_entity_poly.type
_entity_poly.pdbx_seq_one_letter_code
_entity_poly.pdbx_strand_id
1 'polypeptide(L)'
;MWVSIVLIFILAGIMALGILFKYINPLKTRWYVVLCSFVGWYLAFLSPLLMPLDIVSTFRSEKDFLYINQNVLIVIWWIIYILQFGLCYLIFPIVQTYSIVGDFTFIRKLIRSIKRNVIFYGTLIMLLIIFFILFWFFKGDELITSGQEYFGFALTLSNAWGLILAIGLMGNGYIMYIYDTIRTFTNKLELRKNICDVGLCNIRMTESKKVLEEQIK
;
A
#
# COMPACT_ATOMS: atom_id res chain seq x y z
N MET A 1 30.44 2.24 5.62
CA MET A 1 29.82 2.97 4.49
C MET A 1 28.92 2.07 3.64
N TRP A 2 29.44 1.14 2.83
CA TRP A 2 28.61 0.34 1.91
C TRP A 2 27.80 -0.78 2.56
N VAL A 3 28.29 -1.36 3.67
CA VAL A 3 27.64 -2.49 4.34
C VAL A 3 26.23 -2.15 4.81
N SER A 4 26.05 -0.95 5.39
CA SER A 4 24.75 -0.47 5.88
C SER A 4 23.73 -0.32 4.73
N ILE A 5 24.18 0.17 3.57
CA ILE A 5 23.34 0.29 2.36
C ILE A 5 22.94 -1.10 1.87
N VAL A 6 23.92 -2.00 1.71
CA VAL A 6 23.66 -3.37 1.23
C VAL A 6 22.69 -4.10 2.17
N LEU A 7 22.85 -3.95 3.48
CA LEU A 7 21.96 -4.56 4.46
C LEU A 7 20.53 -4.03 4.34
N ILE A 8 20.35 -2.72 4.14
CA ILE A 8 19.03 -2.11 3.91
C ILE A 8 18.39 -2.60 2.60
N PHE A 9 19.17 -2.69 1.52
CA PHE A 9 18.69 -3.20 0.24
C PHE A 9 18.26 -4.66 0.34
N ILE A 10 19.04 -5.50 1.03
CA ILE A 10 18.68 -6.90 1.29
C ILE A 10 17.41 -6.98 2.14
N LEU A 11 17.32 -6.19 3.22
CA LEU A 11 16.15 -6.16 4.10
C LEU A 11 14.87 -5.75 3.34
N ALA A 12 14.95 -4.69 2.53
CA ALA A 12 13.85 -4.25 1.68
C ALA A 12 13.43 -5.34 0.68
N GLY A 13 14.41 -6.07 0.11
CA GLY A 13 14.19 -7.21 -0.78
C GLY A 13 13.44 -8.35 -0.10
N ILE A 14 13.87 -8.74 1.10
CA ILE A 14 13.23 -9.79 1.89
C ILE A 14 11.80 -9.40 2.25
N MET A 15 11.57 -8.16 2.69
CA MET A 15 10.23 -7.66 3.00
C MET A 15 9.31 -7.67 1.78
N ALA A 16 9.79 -7.16 0.64
CA ALA A 16 9.03 -7.15 -0.61
C ALA A 16 8.70 -8.56 -1.10
N LEU A 17 9.65 -9.50 -1.04
CA LEU A 17 9.41 -10.91 -1.39
C LEU A 17 8.41 -11.57 -0.43
N GLY A 18 8.55 -11.35 0.88
CA GLY A 18 7.65 -11.93 1.88
C GLY A 18 6.18 -11.52 1.66
N ILE A 19 5.95 -10.25 1.36
CA ILE A 19 4.61 -9.73 1.03
C ILE A 19 4.14 -10.28 -0.31
N LEU A 20 5.04 -10.41 -1.28
CA LEU A 20 4.70 -10.97 -2.58
C LEU A 20 4.24 -12.41 -2.51
N PHE A 21 4.95 -13.29 -1.81
CA PHE A 21 4.49 -14.66 -1.63
C PHE A 21 3.23 -14.78 -0.75
N LYS A 22 2.99 -13.81 0.13
CA LYS A 22 1.79 -13.79 0.97
C LYS A 22 0.52 -13.40 0.19
N TYR A 23 0.60 -12.39 -0.69
CA TYR A 23 -0.58 -11.82 -1.36
C TYR A 23 -0.72 -12.21 -2.84
N ILE A 24 0.37 -12.62 -3.49
CA ILE A 24 0.39 -12.99 -4.90
C ILE A 24 0.81 -14.45 -5.01
N ASN A 25 0.10 -15.23 -5.83
CA ASN A 25 0.56 -16.56 -6.22
C ASN A 25 1.35 -16.44 -7.54
N PRO A 26 2.71 -16.36 -7.48
CA PRO A 26 3.53 -15.99 -8.63
C PRO A 26 3.46 -16.99 -9.77
N LEU A 27 3.07 -18.25 -9.49
CA LEU A 27 2.94 -19.31 -10.48
C LEU A 27 1.64 -19.21 -11.29
N LYS A 28 0.59 -18.60 -10.73
CA LYS A 28 -0.71 -18.44 -11.41
C LYS A 28 -0.85 -17.09 -12.09
N THR A 29 -0.26 -16.05 -11.51
CA THR A 29 -0.33 -14.70 -12.05
C THR A 29 0.64 -14.51 -13.20
N ARG A 30 0.29 -13.62 -14.15
CA ARG A 30 1.17 -13.33 -15.28
C ARG A 30 2.48 -12.71 -14.80
N TRP A 31 3.59 -13.19 -15.32
CA TRP A 31 4.96 -12.86 -14.86
C TRP A 31 5.23 -11.35 -14.80
N TYR A 32 4.75 -10.58 -15.78
CA TYR A 32 4.98 -9.13 -15.84
C TYR A 32 4.26 -8.37 -14.71
N VAL A 33 3.13 -8.88 -14.23
CA VAL A 33 2.41 -8.29 -13.08
C VAL A 33 3.21 -8.56 -11.80
N VAL A 34 3.68 -9.80 -11.63
CA VAL A 34 4.51 -10.19 -10.47
C VAL A 34 5.77 -9.34 -10.40
N LEU A 35 6.45 -9.14 -11.54
CA LEU A 35 7.66 -8.33 -11.61
C LEU A 35 7.38 -6.87 -11.27
N CYS A 36 6.35 -6.26 -11.86
CA CYS A 36 6.01 -4.86 -11.56
C CYS A 36 5.63 -4.67 -10.09
N SER A 37 4.87 -5.62 -9.51
CA SER A 37 4.51 -5.61 -8.10
C SER A 37 5.72 -5.78 -7.18
N PHE A 38 6.64 -6.68 -7.52
CA PHE A 38 7.88 -6.85 -6.76
C PHE A 38 8.71 -5.56 -6.74
N VAL A 39 8.98 -4.98 -7.92
CA VAL A 39 9.79 -3.75 -8.03
C VAL A 39 9.10 -2.59 -7.31
N GLY A 40 7.78 -2.46 -7.44
CA GLY A 40 7.04 -1.39 -6.76
C GLY A 40 7.07 -1.52 -5.24
N TRP A 41 6.88 -2.72 -4.69
CA TRP A 41 7.01 -2.94 -3.24
C TRP A 41 8.44 -2.78 -2.76
N TYR A 42 9.42 -3.26 -3.52
CA TYR A 42 10.83 -3.11 -3.20
C TYR A 42 11.21 -1.62 -3.03
N LEU A 43 10.86 -0.78 -4.02
CA LEU A 43 11.13 0.65 -3.95
C LEU A 43 10.31 1.35 -2.83
N ALA A 44 9.08 0.89 -2.58
CA ALA A 44 8.25 1.42 -1.50
C ALA A 44 8.83 1.12 -0.10
N PHE A 45 9.43 -0.06 0.12
CA PHE A 45 10.12 -0.38 1.38
C PHE A 45 11.49 0.26 1.49
N LEU A 46 12.17 0.48 0.36
CA LEU A 46 13.49 1.09 0.35
C LEU A 46 13.46 2.52 0.88
N SER A 47 12.48 3.34 0.47
CA SER A 47 12.35 4.74 0.90
C SER A 47 12.31 4.97 2.44
N PRO A 48 11.38 4.35 3.20
CA PRO A 48 11.34 4.51 4.65
C PRO A 48 12.51 3.86 5.38
N LEU A 49 13.15 2.82 4.82
CA LEU A 49 14.34 2.21 5.42
C LEU A 49 15.61 3.06 5.19
N LEU A 50 15.68 3.80 4.08
CA LEU A 50 16.79 4.71 3.78
C LEU A 50 16.69 6.02 4.57
N MET A 51 15.49 6.48 4.92
CA MET A 51 15.27 7.77 5.60
C MET A 51 16.04 7.90 6.95
N PRO A 52 16.00 6.94 7.89
CA PRO A 52 16.76 7.08 9.14
C PRO A 52 18.27 7.17 8.91
N LEU A 53 18.76 6.49 7.88
CA LEU A 53 20.17 6.49 7.51
C LEU A 53 20.60 7.85 6.94
N ASP A 54 19.73 8.51 6.18
CA ASP A 54 19.90 9.88 5.69
C ASP A 54 20.07 10.87 6.85
N ILE A 55 19.13 10.82 7.80
CA ILE A 55 19.16 11.64 9.01
C ILE A 55 20.46 11.39 9.78
N VAL A 56 20.80 10.13 10.05
CA VAL A 56 22.02 9.77 10.80
C VAL A 56 23.28 10.23 10.08
N SER A 57 23.33 10.16 8.75
CA SER A 57 24.49 10.60 7.96
C SER A 57 24.72 12.11 8.02
N THR A 58 23.69 12.89 8.32
CA THR A 58 23.78 14.34 8.50
C THR A 58 24.36 14.73 9.88
N PHE A 59 24.10 13.92 10.91
CA PHE A 59 24.49 14.23 12.29
C PHE A 59 25.79 13.56 12.75
N ARG A 60 26.22 12.47 12.11
CA ARG A 60 27.36 11.65 12.57
C ARG A 60 28.62 11.84 11.73
N SER A 61 29.75 11.52 12.34
CA SER A 61 31.08 11.59 11.71
C SER A 61 31.42 10.32 10.94
N GLU A 62 32.40 10.42 10.03
CA GLU A 62 32.77 9.38 9.05
C GLU A 62 33.15 8.01 9.65
N LYS A 63 33.52 7.98 10.94
CA LYS A 63 33.97 6.79 11.64
C LYS A 63 32.84 5.86 12.07
N ASP A 64 31.59 6.32 12.00
CA ASP A 64 30.45 5.51 12.39
C ASP A 64 30.03 4.52 11.31
N PHE A 65 29.65 3.32 11.72
CA PHE A 65 29.20 2.26 10.80
C PHE A 65 28.01 2.69 9.91
N LEU A 66 27.13 3.55 10.45
CA LEU A 66 25.94 4.07 9.79
C LEU A 66 26.19 5.32 8.94
N TYR A 67 27.43 5.85 8.92
CA TYR A 67 27.76 7.01 8.10
C TYR A 67 27.84 6.65 6.62
N ILE A 68 27.30 7.52 5.78
CA ILE A 68 27.32 7.45 4.32
C ILE A 68 27.66 8.81 3.75
N ASN A 69 28.47 8.81 2.69
CA ASN A 69 28.78 10.01 1.94
C ASN A 69 27.51 10.61 1.31
N GLN A 70 27.26 11.88 1.58
CA GLN A 70 26.07 12.60 1.15
C GLN A 70 25.89 12.65 -0.38
N ASN A 71 26.99 12.67 -1.15
CA ASN A 71 26.94 12.62 -2.61
C ASN A 71 26.34 11.31 -3.12
N VAL A 72 26.69 10.18 -2.48
CA VAL A 72 26.14 8.87 -2.84
C VAL A 72 24.65 8.82 -2.52
N LEU A 73 24.25 9.40 -1.39
CA LEU A 73 22.87 9.41 -0.95
C LEU A 73 21.98 10.24 -1.87
N ILE A 74 22.45 11.39 -2.34
CA ILE A 74 21.76 12.21 -3.35
C ILE A 74 21.53 11.41 -4.63
N VAL A 75 22.55 10.68 -5.11
CA VAL A 75 22.43 9.84 -6.31
C VAL A 75 21.42 8.72 -6.10
N ILE A 76 21.46 8.04 -4.93
CA ILE A 76 20.50 6.99 -4.58
C ILE A 76 19.08 7.55 -4.58
N TRP A 77 18.85 8.68 -3.91
CA TRP A 77 17.53 9.33 -3.87
C TRP A 77 17.03 9.71 -5.25
N TRP A 78 17.91 10.23 -6.12
CA TRP A 78 17.55 10.58 -7.49
C TRP A 78 17.11 9.36 -8.31
N ILE A 79 17.83 8.24 -8.15
CA ILE A 79 17.49 6.96 -8.79
C ILE A 79 16.16 6.41 -8.26
N ILE A 80 15.95 6.41 -6.94
CA ILE A 80 14.71 5.95 -6.33
C ILE A 80 13.54 6.81 -6.82
N TYR A 81 13.71 8.13 -6.83
CA TYR A 81 12.70 9.07 -7.26
C TYR A 81 12.28 8.83 -8.72
N ILE A 82 13.23 8.76 -9.66
CA ILE A 82 12.91 8.60 -11.08
C ILE A 82 12.25 7.24 -11.36
N LEU A 83 12.74 6.18 -10.71
CA LEU A 83 12.15 4.84 -10.82
C LEU A 83 10.74 4.79 -10.24
N GLN A 84 10.53 5.35 -9.04
CA GLN A 84 9.22 5.39 -8.40
C GLN A 84 8.23 6.20 -9.22
N PHE A 85 8.66 7.34 -9.76
CA PHE A 85 7.83 8.20 -10.60
C PHE A 85 7.39 7.46 -11.88
N GLY A 86 8.33 6.88 -12.62
CA GLY A 86 8.01 6.10 -13.82
C GLY A 86 7.13 4.89 -13.50
N LEU A 87 7.37 4.22 -12.38
CA LEU A 87 6.62 3.03 -12.01
C LEU A 87 5.17 3.37 -11.61
N CYS A 88 4.96 4.41 -10.80
CA CYS A 88 3.64 4.82 -10.32
C CYS A 88 2.78 5.52 -11.38
N TYR A 89 3.36 6.40 -12.20
CA TYR A 89 2.60 7.23 -13.13
C TYR A 89 2.55 6.69 -14.56
N LEU A 90 3.43 5.74 -14.91
CA LEU A 90 3.45 5.15 -16.25
C LEU A 90 3.16 3.65 -16.20
N ILE A 91 3.98 2.87 -15.51
CA ILE A 91 3.93 1.40 -15.59
C ILE A 91 2.65 0.84 -14.94
N PHE A 92 2.37 1.18 -13.68
CA PHE A 92 1.22 0.65 -12.96
C PHE A 92 -0.14 0.95 -13.61
N PRO A 93 -0.45 2.18 -14.03
CA PRO A 93 -1.70 2.48 -14.73
C PRO A 93 -1.85 1.64 -16.01
N ILE A 94 -0.75 1.44 -16.76
CA ILE A 94 -0.76 0.64 -17.99
C ILE A 94 -0.99 -0.83 -17.65
N VAL A 95 -0.26 -1.41 -16.70
CA VAL A 95 -0.44 -2.82 -16.31
C VAL A 95 -1.86 -3.07 -15.77
N GLN A 96 -2.42 -2.15 -14.98
CA GLN A 96 -3.78 -2.23 -14.47
C GLN A 96 -4.81 -2.22 -15.61
N THR A 97 -4.80 -1.21 -16.46
CA THR A 97 -5.75 -1.13 -17.59
C THR A 97 -5.53 -2.26 -18.60
N TYR A 98 -4.30 -2.70 -18.80
CA TYR A 98 -3.98 -3.87 -19.61
C TYR A 98 -4.61 -5.13 -19.03
N SER A 99 -4.58 -5.36 -17.72
CA SER A 99 -5.23 -6.54 -17.13
C SER A 99 -6.76 -6.56 -17.32
N ILE A 100 -7.39 -5.38 -17.34
CA ILE A 100 -8.84 -5.20 -17.46
C ILE A 100 -9.34 -5.33 -18.91
N VAL A 101 -8.54 -4.93 -19.90
CA VAL A 101 -8.94 -4.97 -21.31
C VAL A 101 -9.00 -6.42 -21.82
N GLY A 102 -10.15 -6.84 -22.36
CA GLY A 102 -10.41 -8.20 -22.86
C GLY A 102 -9.95 -8.49 -24.29
N ASP A 103 -9.12 -7.65 -24.90
CA ASP A 103 -8.68 -7.83 -26.30
C ASP A 103 -7.76 -9.08 -26.46
N PHE A 104 -7.96 -9.82 -27.54
CA PHE A 104 -7.25 -11.08 -27.79
C PHE A 104 -5.81 -10.91 -28.31
N THR A 105 -5.47 -9.78 -28.93
CA THR A 105 -4.14 -9.52 -29.47
C THR A 105 -3.34 -8.57 -28.57
N PHE A 106 -2.07 -8.92 -28.31
CA PHE A 106 -1.18 -8.20 -27.41
C PHE A 106 -1.08 -6.70 -27.74
N ILE A 107 -0.86 -6.36 -29.02
CA ILE A 107 -0.66 -4.98 -29.47
C ILE A 107 -1.94 -4.14 -29.32
N ARG A 108 -3.09 -4.66 -29.74
CA ARG A 108 -4.37 -3.92 -29.62
C ARG A 108 -4.71 -3.67 -28.16
N LYS A 109 -4.44 -4.65 -27.30
CA LYS A 109 -4.62 -4.57 -25.86
C LYS A 109 -3.72 -3.50 -25.23
N LEU A 110 -2.44 -3.42 -25.63
CA LEU A 110 -1.50 -2.40 -25.16
C LEU A 110 -1.91 -0.99 -25.60
N ILE A 111 -2.21 -0.79 -26.88
CA ILE A 111 -2.66 0.51 -27.41
C ILE A 111 -3.94 0.97 -26.71
N ARG A 112 -4.90 0.05 -26.50
CA ARG A 112 -6.16 0.37 -25.83
C ARG A 112 -5.96 0.75 -24.36
N SER A 113 -5.06 0.05 -23.67
CA SER A 113 -4.65 0.40 -22.29
C SER A 113 -4.02 1.79 -22.21
N ILE A 114 -3.06 2.10 -23.10
CA ILE A 114 -2.42 3.42 -23.16
C ILE A 114 -3.47 4.51 -23.46
N LYS A 115 -4.33 4.31 -24.46
CA LYS A 115 -5.38 5.29 -24.81
C LYS A 115 -6.29 5.60 -23.62
N ARG A 116 -6.67 4.59 -22.83
CA ARG A 116 -7.51 4.77 -21.64
C ARG A 116 -6.80 5.58 -20.55
N ASN A 117 -5.50 5.35 -20.35
CA ASN A 117 -4.70 6.14 -19.41
C ASN A 117 -4.49 7.58 -19.88
N VAL A 118 -4.21 7.79 -21.17
CA VAL A 118 -4.06 9.14 -21.73
C VAL A 118 -5.34 9.96 -21.56
N ILE A 119 -6.51 9.35 -21.78
CA ILE A 119 -7.80 10.02 -21.52
C ILE A 119 -7.92 10.37 -20.04
N PHE A 120 -7.61 9.44 -19.13
CA PHE A 120 -7.66 9.69 -17.69
C PHE A 120 -6.72 10.83 -17.25
N TYR A 121 -5.44 10.79 -17.65
CA TYR A 121 -4.49 11.86 -17.36
C TYR A 121 -4.91 13.19 -18.00
N GLY A 122 -5.45 13.15 -19.22
CA GLY A 122 -6.03 14.33 -19.87
C GLY A 122 -7.16 14.95 -19.05
N THR A 123 -8.08 14.14 -18.49
CA THR A 123 -9.14 14.65 -17.62
C THR A 123 -8.60 15.27 -16.32
N LEU A 124 -7.56 14.70 -15.72
CA LEU A 124 -6.91 15.27 -14.53
C LEU A 124 -6.25 16.61 -14.82
N ILE A 125 -5.53 16.72 -15.95
CA ILE A 125 -4.91 17.99 -16.38
C ILE A 125 -5.98 19.04 -16.62
N MET A 126 -7.10 18.68 -17.26
CA MET A 126 -8.22 19.60 -17.47
C MET A 126 -8.80 20.11 -16.15
N LEU A 127 -9.02 19.23 -15.17
CA LEU A 127 -9.50 19.63 -13.84
C LEU A 127 -8.50 20.56 -13.12
N LEU A 128 -7.19 20.29 -13.27
CA LEU A 128 -6.12 21.10 -12.69
C LEU A 128 -6.10 22.51 -13.33
N ILE A 129 -6.25 22.61 -14.65
CA ILE A 129 -6.37 23.90 -15.35
C ILE A 129 -7.60 24.67 -14.87
N ILE A 130 -8.76 24.01 -14.77
CA ILE A 130 -10.00 24.64 -14.26
C ILE A 130 -9.79 25.15 -12.83
N PHE A 131 -9.14 24.36 -11.97
CA PHE A 131 -8.83 24.78 -10.61
C PHE A 131 -7.94 26.03 -10.58
N PHE A 132 -6.89 26.11 -11.41
CA PHE A 132 -6.04 27.30 -11.49
C PHE A 132 -6.78 28.53 -12.05
N ILE A 133 -7.68 28.36 -13.02
CA ILE A 133 -8.51 29.45 -13.55
C ILE A 133 -9.46 29.98 -12.47
N LEU A 134 -10.13 29.08 -11.74
CA LEU A 134 -11.00 29.48 -10.63
C LEU A 134 -10.20 30.16 -9.52
N PHE A 135 -9.02 29.62 -9.18
CA PHE A 135 -8.13 30.21 -8.18
C PHE A 135 -7.71 31.64 -8.56
N TRP A 136 -7.37 31.86 -9.84
CA TRP A 136 -7.07 33.19 -10.37
C TRP A 136 -8.29 34.12 -10.28
N PHE A 137 -9.49 33.64 -10.64
CA PHE A 137 -10.71 34.43 -10.62
C PHE A 137 -11.16 34.84 -9.19
N PHE A 138 -11.09 33.94 -8.21
CA PHE A 138 -11.53 34.21 -6.84
C PHE A 138 -10.59 35.10 -6.03
N LYS A 139 -9.31 35.19 -6.40
CA LYS A 139 -8.29 35.90 -5.62
C LYS A 139 -7.97 37.32 -6.10
N GLY A 140 -8.42 37.73 -7.30
CA GLY A 140 -8.23 39.07 -7.85
C GLY A 140 -6.78 39.40 -8.25
N ASP A 141 -6.50 40.69 -8.52
CA ASP A 141 -5.19 41.22 -8.96
C ASP A 141 -4.10 41.26 -7.86
N GLU A 142 -4.41 40.87 -6.61
CA GLU A 142 -3.42 40.64 -5.54
C GLU A 142 -2.67 39.30 -5.74
N LEU A 143 -2.27 39.05 -6.98
CA LEU A 143 -1.53 37.86 -7.35
C LEU A 143 -0.12 37.94 -6.75
N ILE A 144 0.14 36.97 -5.88
CA ILE A 144 1.41 36.25 -5.72
C ILE A 144 2.44 36.76 -6.74
N THR A 145 3.21 37.77 -6.34
CA THR A 145 4.05 38.54 -7.26
C THR A 145 5.34 37.78 -7.60
N SER A 146 5.57 36.64 -6.94
CA SER A 146 6.78 35.83 -7.04
C SER A 146 6.44 34.35 -7.24
N GLY A 147 7.18 33.68 -8.15
CA GLY A 147 7.06 32.24 -8.39
C GLY A 147 7.28 31.36 -7.14
N GLN A 148 7.86 31.92 -6.07
CA GLN A 148 8.08 31.20 -4.82
C GLN A 148 6.80 30.88 -4.05
N GLU A 149 5.75 31.70 -4.10
CA GLU A 149 4.54 31.40 -3.33
C GLU A 149 3.68 30.34 -4.03
N TYR A 150 3.76 30.24 -5.37
CA TYR A 150 3.20 29.10 -6.11
C TYR A 150 3.88 27.79 -5.72
N PHE A 151 5.20 27.81 -5.55
CA PHE A 151 5.95 26.66 -5.07
C PHE A 151 5.56 26.30 -3.62
N GLY A 152 5.44 27.29 -2.72
CA GLY A 152 4.97 27.09 -1.36
C GLY A 152 3.54 26.53 -1.27
N PHE A 153 2.66 27.00 -2.15
CA PHE A 153 1.29 26.48 -2.27
C PHE A 153 1.27 25.03 -2.77
N ALA A 154 2.05 24.72 -3.81
CA ALA A 154 2.19 23.35 -4.32
C ALA A 154 2.76 22.38 -3.27
N LEU A 155 3.74 22.82 -2.47
CA LEU A 155 4.26 22.06 -1.34
C LEU A 155 3.18 21.78 -0.29
N THR A 156 2.37 22.79 0.04
CA THR A 156 1.28 22.67 1.02
C THR A 156 0.20 21.70 0.53
N LEU A 157 -0.19 21.80 -0.75
CA LEU A 157 -1.12 20.87 -1.40
C LEU A 157 -0.59 19.42 -1.42
N SER A 158 0.69 19.23 -1.74
CA SER A 158 1.35 17.92 -1.73
C SER A 158 1.32 17.30 -0.33
N ASN A 159 1.64 18.09 0.70
CA ASN A 159 1.60 17.66 2.09
C ASN A 159 0.17 17.34 2.55
N ALA A 160 -0.81 18.17 2.18
CA ALA A 160 -2.21 17.93 2.48
C ALA A 160 -2.71 16.61 1.85
N TRP A 161 -2.34 16.34 0.59
CA TRP A 161 -2.64 15.07 -0.06
C TRP A 161 -2.04 13.87 0.67
N GLY A 162 -0.78 13.98 1.10
CA GLY A 162 -0.11 12.95 1.91
C GLY A 162 -0.82 12.67 3.23
N LEU A 163 -1.25 13.72 3.94
CA LEU A 163 -2.00 13.60 5.20
C LEU A 163 -3.39 12.98 4.98
N ILE A 164 -4.10 13.38 3.92
CA ILE A 164 -5.40 12.79 3.55
C ILE A 164 -5.25 11.28 3.31
N LEU A 165 -4.22 10.87 2.56
CA LEU A 165 -3.93 9.45 2.33
C LEU A 165 -3.54 8.71 3.62
N ALA A 166 -2.73 9.32 4.48
CA ALA A 166 -2.34 8.72 5.76
C ALA A 166 -3.55 8.45 6.65
N ILE A 167 -4.45 9.44 6.81
CA ILE A 167 -5.69 9.31 7.58
C ILE A 167 -6.59 8.21 6.95
N GLY A 168 -6.78 8.25 5.63
CA GLY A 168 -7.63 7.28 4.93
C GLY A 168 -7.10 5.83 5.02
N LEU A 169 -5.79 5.63 4.93
CA LEU A 169 -5.17 4.30 4.97
C LEU A 169 -5.04 3.74 6.39
N MET A 170 -4.90 4.57 7.41
CA MET A 170 -4.95 4.12 8.81
C MET A 170 -6.29 3.46 9.15
N GLY A 171 -7.40 3.92 8.56
CA GLY A 171 -8.72 3.32 8.75
C GLY A 171 -8.81 1.88 8.27
N ASN A 172 -8.32 1.56 7.07
CA ASN A 172 -8.48 0.23 6.48
C ASN A 172 -7.67 -0.86 7.22
N GLY A 173 -6.46 -0.54 7.72
CA GLY A 173 -5.63 -1.50 8.44
C GLY A 173 -6.15 -1.79 9.85
N TYR A 174 -6.57 -0.75 10.58
CA TYR A 174 -6.98 -0.87 11.98
C TYR A 174 -8.40 -1.45 12.12
N ILE A 175 -9.34 -1.02 11.27
CA ILE A 175 -10.72 -1.50 11.30
C ILE A 175 -10.79 -2.98 10.91
N MET A 176 -10.05 -3.40 9.87
CA MET A 176 -10.06 -4.81 9.45
C MET A 176 -9.40 -5.73 10.49
N TYR A 177 -8.30 -5.30 11.09
CA TYR A 177 -7.64 -6.06 12.16
C TYR A 177 -8.51 -6.19 13.41
N ILE A 178 -9.13 -5.10 13.86
CA ILE A 178 -10.05 -5.11 15.01
C ILE A 178 -11.25 -6.00 14.71
N TYR A 179 -11.87 -5.85 13.54
CA TYR A 179 -13.02 -6.64 13.13
C TYR A 179 -12.72 -8.14 13.11
N ASP A 180 -11.59 -8.54 12.52
CA ASP A 180 -11.21 -9.95 12.42
C ASP A 180 -10.84 -10.55 13.80
N THR A 181 -10.22 -9.75 14.67
CA THR A 181 -9.91 -10.12 16.05
C THR A 181 -11.19 -10.36 16.87
N ILE A 182 -12.14 -9.42 16.80
CA ILE A 182 -13.43 -9.54 17.49
C ILE A 182 -14.20 -10.75 16.97
N ARG A 183 -14.28 -10.93 15.64
CA ARG A 183 -14.97 -12.06 15.01
C ARG A 183 -14.39 -13.40 15.44
N THR A 184 -13.07 -13.53 15.45
CA THR A 184 -12.39 -14.77 15.84
C THR A 184 -12.64 -15.10 17.32
N PHE A 185 -12.64 -14.08 18.18
CA PHE A 185 -12.94 -14.25 19.60
C PHE A 185 -14.39 -14.69 19.83
N THR A 186 -15.36 -14.01 19.20
CA THR A 186 -16.79 -14.34 19.29
C THR A 186 -17.07 -15.77 18.83
N ASN A 187 -16.55 -16.16 17.66
CA ASN A 187 -16.75 -17.52 17.12
C ASN A 187 -16.19 -18.60 18.04
N LYS A 188 -15.02 -18.39 18.66
CA LYS A 188 -14.46 -19.35 19.64
C LYS A 188 -15.33 -19.49 20.88
N LEU A 189 -15.92 -18.38 21.34
CA LEU A 189 -16.80 -18.36 22.50
C LEU A 189 -18.11 -19.10 22.20
N GLU A 190 -18.69 -18.84 21.04
CA GLU A 190 -19.93 -19.47 20.57
C GLU A 190 -19.73 -20.98 20.35
N LEU A 191 -18.59 -21.40 19.80
CA LEU A 191 -18.24 -22.82 19.67
C LEU A 191 -18.17 -23.52 21.04
N ARG A 192 -17.52 -22.89 22.03
CA ARG A 192 -17.41 -23.44 23.39
C ARG A 192 -18.78 -23.57 24.05
N LYS A 193 -19.65 -22.58 23.85
CA LYS A 193 -21.02 -22.58 24.39
C LYS A 193 -21.84 -23.72 23.77
N ASN A 194 -21.82 -23.85 22.44
CA ASN A 194 -22.53 -24.92 21.73
C ASN A 194 -22.04 -26.32 22.12
N ILE A 195 -20.73 -26.53 22.28
CA ILE A 195 -20.18 -27.81 22.76
C ILE A 195 -20.68 -28.13 24.17
N CYS A 196 -20.73 -27.13 25.05
CA CYS A 196 -21.24 -27.30 26.41
C CYS A 196 -22.74 -27.65 26.40
N ASP A 197 -23.54 -26.93 25.61
CA ASP A 197 -24.98 -27.15 25.48
C ASP A 197 -25.30 -28.55 24.93
N VAL A 198 -24.54 -29.02 23.93
CA VAL A 198 -24.66 -30.38 23.40
C VAL A 198 -24.32 -31.43 24.45
N GLY A 199 -23.25 -31.22 25.23
CA GLY A 199 -22.88 -32.10 26.34
C GLY A 199 -23.98 -32.19 27.40
N LEU A 200 -24.56 -31.05 27.78
CA LEU A 200 -25.66 -30.95 28.74
C LEU A 200 -26.93 -31.64 28.24
N CYS A 201 -27.24 -31.50 26.95
CA CYS A 201 -28.38 -32.16 26.32
C CYS A 201 -28.22 -33.69 26.31
N ASN A 202 -27.01 -34.19 26.07
CA ASN A 202 -26.72 -35.62 26.11
C ASN A 202 -26.87 -36.21 27.53
N ILE A 203 -26.41 -35.49 28.56
CA ILE A 203 -26.60 -35.88 29.97
C ILE A 203 -28.09 -35.97 30.29
N ARG A 204 -28.87 -34.93 29.97
CA ARG A 204 -30.33 -34.92 30.20
C ARG A 204 -31.05 -36.06 29.47
N MET A 205 -30.68 -36.33 28.21
CA MET A 205 -31.25 -37.47 27.48
C MET A 205 -30.94 -38.81 28.16
N THR A 206 -29.74 -38.96 28.70
CA THR A 206 -29.34 -40.19 29.40
C THR A 206 -30.10 -40.34 30.71
N GLU A 207 -30.31 -39.25 31.46
CA GLU A 207 -31.14 -39.24 32.67
C GLU A 207 -32.60 -39.56 32.37
N SER A 208 -33.22 -38.90 31.38
CA SER A 208 -34.60 -39.18 30.99
C SER A 208 -34.81 -40.62 30.52
N LYS A 209 -33.82 -41.21 29.82
CA LYS A 209 -33.85 -42.62 29.45
C LYS A 209 -33.86 -43.53 30.68
N LYS A 210 -33.01 -43.27 31.69
CA LYS A 210 -32.99 -44.03 32.94
C LYS A 210 -34.32 -43.96 33.69
N VAL A 211 -34.92 -42.77 33.78
CA VAL A 211 -36.23 -42.58 34.44
C VAL A 211 -37.34 -43.35 33.71
N LEU A 212 -37.34 -43.35 32.37
CA LEU A 212 -38.31 -44.13 31.59
C LEU A 212 -38.11 -45.64 31.78
N GLU A 213 -36.88 -46.12 31.82
CA GLU A 213 -36.56 -47.53 32.09
C GLU A 213 -37.01 -47.97 33.50
N GLU A 214 -36.92 -47.09 34.50
CA GLU A 214 -37.44 -47.35 35.85
C GLU A 214 -38.97 -47.38 35.89
N GLN A 215 -39.68 -46.55 35.12
CA GLN A 215 -41.15 -46.56 35.08
C GLN A 215 -41.75 -47.73 34.31
N ILE A 216 -40.99 -48.37 33.44
CA ILE A 216 -41.43 -49.53 32.64
C ILE A 216 -41.23 -50.85 33.42
N LYS A 217 -40.43 -50.83 34.49
CA LYS A 217 -40.21 -51.97 35.41
C LYS A 217 -41.24 -52.03 36.53
#